data_AF-A0AAJ8MIV3-F1
#
_entry.id   AF-A0AAJ8MIV3-F1
#
_cell.length_a   1.000
_cell.length_b   1.000
_cell.length_c   1.000
_cell.angle_alpha   90.00
_cell.angle_beta   90.00
_cell.angle_gamma   90.00
#
_symmetry.space_group_name_H-M   'P 1'
#
loop_
_entity.id
_entity.type
_entity.pdbx_description
1 polymer ?
#
loop_
_entity_poly.entity_id
_entity_poly.type
_entity_poly.pdbx_seq_one_letter_code
_entity_poly.pdbx_strand_id
1 'polypeptide(L)'
;MVAETMQFIGLTRKNFLETNLKHVLPALVMSQDRRALQQVASIVKQNLGMLLTDNIAHILSQAFLHTDRTNSAIKFLVELLQELMKGNPKALSNLSVPSLMTACFVDLVVMIIVELGDSDRGHRKAAQNALIKATTHQHNNDDVGAFLKPQMLGVISQLNDMLHDVQGKKSVEYKRKIIRSFGSLIKIAGDSMSGFSPQVSL
;
A
#
# COMPACT_ATOMS: atom_id res chain seq x y z
N MET A 1 11.28 22.25 12.85
CA MET A 1 10.80 22.35 11.45
C MET A 1 9.33 21.94 11.27
N VAL A 2 8.86 20.77 11.76
CA VAL A 2 7.45 20.33 11.56
C VAL A 2 6.45 21.22 12.30
N ALA A 3 6.75 21.66 13.53
CA ALA A 3 5.85 22.50 14.33
C ALA A 3 5.68 23.91 13.71
N GLU A 4 6.75 24.43 13.13
CA GLU A 4 6.83 25.71 12.46
C GLU A 4 6.07 25.67 11.12
N THR A 5 6.17 24.57 10.36
CA THR A 5 5.35 24.34 9.16
C THR A 5 3.86 24.20 9.51
N MET A 6 3.52 23.49 10.59
CA MET A 6 2.13 23.36 11.07
C MET A 6 1.51 24.72 11.42
N GLN A 7 2.27 25.54 12.13
CA GLN A 7 1.87 26.90 12.50
C GLN A 7 1.70 27.78 11.26
N PHE A 8 2.58 27.63 10.27
CA PHE A 8 2.52 28.35 9.00
C PHE A 8 1.28 27.98 8.17
N ILE A 9 0.91 26.69 8.09
CA ILE A 9 -0.26 26.22 7.32
C ILE A 9 -1.57 26.23 8.12
N GLY A 10 -1.56 26.72 9.37
CA GLY A 10 -2.76 26.84 10.21
C GLY A 10 -3.38 25.50 10.64
N LEU A 11 -2.63 24.39 10.62
CA LEU A 11 -3.14 23.08 11.00
C LEU A 11 -2.73 22.72 12.43
N THR A 12 -3.66 22.13 13.18
CA THR A 12 -3.33 21.53 14.47
C THR A 12 -2.45 20.29 14.26
N ARG A 13 -1.68 19.93 15.29
CA ARG A 13 -0.83 18.72 15.27
C ARG A 13 -1.63 17.46 14.94
N LYS A 14 -2.86 17.39 15.46
CA LYS A 14 -3.81 16.31 15.20
C LYS A 14 -4.22 16.29 13.71
N ASN A 15 -4.74 17.39 13.19
CA ASN A 15 -5.25 17.46 11.81
C ASN A 15 -4.16 17.16 10.78
N PHE A 16 -2.95 17.65 11.01
CA PHE A 16 -1.82 17.32 10.14
C PHE A 16 -1.49 15.83 10.16
N LEU A 17 -1.45 15.20 11.34
CA LEU A 17 -1.15 13.77 11.42
C LEU A 17 -2.27 12.95 10.77
N GLU A 18 -3.54 13.24 11.06
CA GLU A 18 -4.69 12.57 10.46
C GLU A 18 -4.67 12.63 8.93
N THR A 19 -4.34 13.79 8.36
CA THR A 19 -4.27 13.96 6.89
C THR A 19 -3.07 13.26 6.24
N ASN A 20 -2.05 12.89 7.04
CA ASN A 20 -0.78 12.32 6.55
C ASN A 20 -0.49 10.91 7.06
N LEU A 21 -1.46 10.23 7.70
CA LEU A 21 -1.27 8.88 8.26
C LEU A 21 -0.74 7.87 7.24
N LYS A 22 -1.24 7.93 6.00
CA LYS A 22 -0.81 7.11 4.86
C LYS A 22 0.68 7.24 4.50
N HIS A 23 1.37 8.27 4.98
CA HIS A 23 2.80 8.50 4.80
C HIS A 23 3.58 8.27 6.11
N VAL A 24 3.02 8.71 7.24
CA VAL A 24 3.66 8.62 8.55
C VAL A 24 3.74 7.18 9.04
N LEU A 25 2.63 6.43 9.02
CA LEU A 25 2.58 5.08 9.59
C LEU A 25 3.50 4.11 8.86
N PRO A 26 3.54 4.07 7.51
CA PRO A 26 4.48 3.21 6.82
C PRO A 26 5.94 3.52 7.20
N ALA A 27 6.33 4.80 7.23
CA ALA A 27 7.69 5.19 7.60
C ALA A 27 8.06 4.71 9.02
N LEU A 28 7.14 4.86 10.00
CA LEU A 28 7.37 4.44 11.38
C LEU A 28 7.40 2.90 11.54
N VAL A 29 6.61 2.17 10.76
CA VAL A 29 6.68 0.70 10.72
C VAL A 29 8.01 0.25 10.11
N MET A 30 8.45 0.90 9.03
CA MET A 30 9.74 0.63 8.38
C MET A 30 10.94 0.93 9.29
N SER A 31 10.84 1.92 10.17
CA SER A 31 11.85 2.22 11.19
C SER A 31 11.65 1.43 12.49
N GLN A 32 10.61 0.61 12.58
CA GLN A 32 10.23 -0.16 13.77
C GLN A 32 10.07 0.70 15.05
N ASP A 33 9.67 1.96 14.90
CA ASP A 33 9.57 2.91 16.01
C ASP A 33 8.21 2.81 16.72
N ARG A 34 8.13 1.82 17.63
CA ARG A 34 6.93 1.57 18.43
C ARG A 34 6.52 2.78 19.29
N ARG A 35 7.49 3.54 19.79
CA ARG A 35 7.21 4.70 20.66
C ARG A 35 6.57 5.81 19.86
N ALA A 36 7.08 6.11 18.67
CA ALA A 36 6.49 7.10 17.78
C ALA A 36 5.10 6.67 17.32
N LEU A 37 4.88 5.39 16.99
CA LEU A 37 3.56 4.86 16.64
C LEU A 37 2.53 5.09 17.76
N GLN A 38 2.89 4.82 19.01
CA GLN A 38 2.03 5.09 20.17
C GLN A 38 1.75 6.59 20.35
N GLN A 39 2.75 7.45 20.14
CA GLN A 39 2.57 8.89 20.21
C GLN A 39 1.61 9.40 19.12
N VAL A 40 1.76 8.93 17.88
CA VAL A 40 0.85 9.28 16.78
C VAL A 40 -0.58 8.87 17.14
N ALA A 41 -0.79 7.62 17.58
CA ALA A 41 -2.10 7.11 18.01
C ALA A 41 -2.73 7.97 19.13
N SER A 42 -1.92 8.36 20.12
CA SER A 42 -2.36 9.25 21.20
C SER A 42 -2.78 10.64 20.71
N ILE A 43 -2.01 11.24 19.79
CA ILE A 43 -2.30 12.58 19.26
C ILE A 43 -3.56 12.58 18.40
N VAL A 44 -3.74 11.57 17.54
CA VAL A 44 -4.95 11.43 16.71
C VAL A 44 -6.15 10.90 17.51
N LYS A 45 -5.92 10.43 18.74
CA LYS A 45 -6.92 9.85 19.65
C LYS A 45 -7.61 8.61 19.07
N GLN A 46 -6.84 7.74 18.41
CA GLN A 46 -7.33 6.48 17.85
C GLN A 46 -6.58 5.29 18.48
N ASN A 47 -7.22 4.14 18.57
CA ASN A 47 -6.56 2.90 18.97
C ASN A 47 -5.47 2.55 17.95
N LEU A 48 -4.25 2.22 18.41
CA LEU A 48 -3.12 1.94 17.52
C LEU A 48 -3.37 0.73 16.60
N GLY A 49 -4.04 -0.32 17.09
CA GLY A 49 -4.39 -1.48 16.28
C GLY A 49 -5.29 -1.09 15.11
N MET A 50 -6.37 -0.36 15.40
CA MET A 50 -7.27 0.18 14.37
C MET A 50 -6.54 1.09 13.40
N LEU A 51 -5.70 1.99 13.93
CA LEU A 51 -4.92 2.93 13.12
C LEU A 51 -4.00 2.22 12.10
N LEU A 52 -3.37 1.12 12.52
CA LEU A 52 -2.51 0.30 11.66
C LEU A 52 -3.33 -0.52 10.66
N THR A 53 -4.45 -1.12 11.09
CA THR A 53 -5.31 -1.92 10.19
C THR A 53 -5.98 -1.06 9.13
N ASP A 54 -6.44 0.15 9.48
CA ASP A 54 -7.08 1.09 8.53
C ASP A 54 -6.08 1.57 7.46
N ASN A 55 -4.78 1.50 7.74
CA ASN A 55 -3.71 1.93 6.84
C ASN A 55 -2.86 0.76 6.32
N ILE A 56 -3.35 -0.49 6.43
CA ILE A 56 -2.55 -1.68 6.18
C ILE A 56 -2.02 -1.76 4.75
N ALA A 57 -2.81 -1.35 3.75
CA ALA A 57 -2.38 -1.33 2.35
C ALA A 57 -1.18 -0.39 2.13
N HIS A 58 -1.21 0.80 2.75
CA HIS A 58 -0.12 1.78 2.67
C HIS A 58 1.15 1.27 3.36
N ILE A 59 0.99 0.57 4.48
CA ILE A 59 2.13 0.01 5.23
C ILE A 59 2.76 -1.14 4.44
N LEU A 60 1.94 -2.10 3.99
CA LEU A 60 2.42 -3.26 3.25
C LEU A 60 3.05 -2.86 1.91
N SER A 61 2.45 -1.92 1.17
CA SER A 61 3.02 -1.47 -0.12
C SER A 61 4.42 -0.89 0.07
N GLN A 62 4.63 -0.04 1.06
CA GLN A 62 5.95 0.49 1.40
C GLN A 62 6.92 -0.62 1.85
N ALA A 63 6.47 -1.58 2.67
CA ALA A 63 7.31 -2.70 3.08
C ALA A 63 7.77 -3.55 1.89
N PHE A 64 6.89 -3.82 0.92
CA PHE A 64 7.25 -4.58 -0.29
C PHE A 64 8.15 -3.79 -1.24
N LEU A 65 7.97 -2.47 -1.37
CA LEU A 65 8.80 -1.61 -2.20
C LEU A 65 10.24 -1.48 -1.67
N HIS A 66 10.44 -1.54 -0.35
CA HIS A 66 11.76 -1.52 0.28
C HIS A 66 12.35 -2.93 0.44
N THR A 67 12.99 -3.42 -0.62
CA THR A 67 13.39 -4.83 -0.73
C THR A 67 14.38 -5.32 0.34
N ASP A 68 15.17 -4.43 0.92
CA ASP A 68 16.17 -4.72 1.96
C ASP A 68 15.53 -4.94 3.34
N ARG A 69 14.36 -4.35 3.59
CA ARG A 69 13.72 -4.33 4.92
C ARG A 69 12.36 -5.02 4.99
N THR A 70 11.80 -5.45 3.85
CA THR A 70 10.48 -6.10 3.74
C THR A 70 10.19 -7.08 4.88
N ASN A 71 11.03 -8.11 5.05
CA ASN A 71 10.78 -9.19 6.02
C ASN A 71 10.78 -8.67 7.46
N SER A 72 11.70 -7.76 7.79
CA SER A 72 11.82 -7.20 9.14
C SER A 72 10.64 -6.29 9.48
N ALA A 73 10.18 -5.46 8.53
CA ALA A 73 9.06 -4.55 8.72
C ALA A 73 7.73 -5.31 8.84
N ILE A 74 7.52 -6.31 7.99
CA ILE A 74 6.33 -7.17 8.04
C ILE A 74 6.29 -7.97 9.35
N LYS A 75 7.43 -8.55 9.76
CA LYS A 75 7.52 -9.27 11.05
C LYS A 75 7.16 -8.36 12.22
N PHE A 76 7.77 -7.18 12.28
CA PHE A 76 7.47 -6.17 13.31
C PHE A 76 5.97 -5.81 13.33
N LEU A 77 5.37 -5.57 12.17
CA LEU A 77 3.95 -5.24 12.06
C LEU A 77 3.04 -6.35 12.59
N VAL A 78 3.31 -7.59 12.20
CA VAL A 78 2.52 -8.75 12.65
C VAL A 78 2.66 -8.95 14.15
N GLU A 79 3.88 -8.92 14.70
CA GLU A 79 4.13 -9.03 16.13
C GLU A 79 3.42 -7.91 16.92
N LEU A 80 3.49 -6.67 16.43
CA LEU A 80 2.83 -5.53 17.05
C LEU A 80 1.31 -5.68 17.05
N LEU A 81 0.70 -6.08 15.92
CA LEU A 81 -0.73 -6.29 15.83
C LEU A 81 -1.18 -7.45 16.73
N GLN A 82 -0.42 -8.55 16.78
CA GLN A 82 -0.69 -9.66 17.69
C GLN A 82 -0.65 -9.17 19.15
N GLU A 83 0.35 -8.39 19.55
CA GLU A 83 0.41 -7.81 20.89
C GLU A 83 -0.82 -6.96 21.24
N LEU A 84 -1.22 -6.08 20.32
CA LEU A 84 -2.37 -5.18 20.52
C LEU A 84 -3.70 -5.94 20.57
N MET A 85 -3.74 -7.15 20.01
CA MET A 85 -4.92 -8.00 19.94
C MET A 85 -4.93 -9.12 20.98
N LYS A 86 -3.95 -9.19 21.90
CA LYS A 86 -3.82 -10.21 22.96
C LYS A 86 -5.09 -10.43 23.80
N GLY A 87 -5.98 -9.44 23.91
CA GLY A 87 -7.28 -9.55 24.58
C GLY A 87 -8.43 -10.17 23.76
N ASN A 88 -8.19 -10.51 22.48
CA ASN A 88 -9.19 -11.06 21.57
C ASN A 88 -8.69 -12.36 20.91
N PRO A 89 -8.89 -13.52 21.55
CA PRO A 89 -8.38 -14.82 21.09
C PRO A 89 -8.78 -15.20 19.67
N LYS A 90 -10.01 -14.84 19.24
CA LYS A 90 -10.52 -15.12 17.89
C LYS A 90 -9.80 -14.32 16.80
N ALA A 91 -9.28 -13.15 17.14
CA ALA A 91 -8.62 -12.26 16.20
C ALA A 91 -7.13 -12.58 16.02
N LEU A 92 -6.52 -13.28 16.99
CA LEU A 92 -5.11 -13.71 16.97
C LEU A 92 -4.84 -14.94 16.13
N SER A 93 -5.75 -15.93 16.15
CA SER A 93 -5.51 -17.26 15.60
C SER A 93 -5.29 -17.29 14.08
N ASN A 94 -5.67 -16.22 13.36
CA ASN A 94 -5.58 -16.13 11.91
C ASN A 94 -4.68 -14.99 11.42
N LEU A 95 -4.04 -14.24 12.31
CA LEU A 95 -3.27 -13.04 11.92
C LEU A 95 -1.91 -13.44 11.33
N SER A 96 -1.82 -13.35 10.01
CA SER A 96 -0.64 -13.69 9.21
C SER A 96 -0.45 -12.67 8.08
N VAL A 97 0.71 -12.69 7.43
CA VAL A 97 0.96 -11.82 6.26
C VAL A 97 -0.04 -12.08 5.14
N PRO A 98 -0.33 -13.34 4.74
CA PRO A 98 -1.33 -13.61 3.72
C PRO A 98 -2.74 -13.13 4.10
N SER A 99 -3.14 -13.25 5.37
CA SER A 99 -4.47 -12.77 5.80
C SER A 99 -4.57 -11.24 5.74
N LEU A 100 -3.51 -10.52 6.12
CA LEU A 100 -3.44 -9.06 6.01
C LEU A 100 -3.48 -8.61 4.55
N MET A 101 -2.72 -9.27 3.69
CA MET A 101 -2.72 -9.00 2.25
C MET A 101 -4.09 -9.26 1.62
N THR A 102 -4.76 -10.34 2.01
CA THR A 102 -6.12 -10.67 1.53
C THR A 102 -7.12 -9.57 1.88
N ALA A 103 -7.04 -9.01 3.10
CA ALA A 103 -7.94 -7.96 3.56
C ALA A 103 -7.81 -6.64 2.78
N CYS A 104 -6.66 -6.39 2.13
CA CYS A 104 -6.40 -5.15 1.40
C CYS A 104 -5.83 -5.38 0.00
N PHE A 105 -6.16 -6.51 -0.63
CA PHE A 105 -5.47 -7.00 -1.82
C PHE A 105 -5.45 -5.98 -2.95
N VAL A 106 -6.63 -5.47 -3.35
CA VAL A 106 -6.77 -4.58 -4.50
C VAL A 106 -5.97 -3.30 -4.27
N ASP A 107 -6.16 -2.65 -3.12
CA ASP A 107 -5.44 -1.43 -2.76
C ASP A 107 -3.92 -1.63 -2.73
N LEU A 108 -3.46 -2.71 -2.10
CA LEU A 108 -2.04 -3.04 -2.02
C LEU A 108 -1.43 -3.21 -3.41
N VAL A 109 -2.07 -4.01 -4.25
CA VAL A 109 -1.60 -4.33 -5.60
C VAL A 109 -1.62 -3.09 -6.49
N VAL A 110 -2.68 -2.28 -6.43
CA VAL A 110 -2.76 -1.02 -7.17
C VAL A 110 -1.64 -0.07 -6.74
N MET A 111 -1.40 0.10 -5.44
CA MET A 111 -0.30 0.94 -4.94
C MET A 111 1.05 0.51 -5.49
N ILE A 112 1.33 -0.80 -5.58
CA ILE A 112 2.58 -1.31 -6.16
C ILE A 112 2.61 -1.13 -7.68
N ILE A 113 1.50 -1.41 -8.39
CA ILE A 113 1.41 -1.26 -9.85
C ILE A 113 1.61 0.20 -10.29
N VAL A 114 1.09 1.16 -9.52
CA VAL A 114 1.31 2.59 -9.79
C VAL A 114 2.80 2.92 -9.85
N GLU A 115 3.63 2.28 -9.02
CA GLU A 115 5.09 2.49 -9.02
C GLU A 115 5.80 1.89 -10.25
N LEU A 116 5.19 0.95 -10.99
CA LEU A 116 5.73 0.45 -12.27
C LEU A 116 5.77 1.53 -13.35
N GLY A 117 4.94 2.56 -13.24
CA GLY A 117 4.86 3.66 -14.19
C GLY A 117 5.79 4.82 -13.87
N ASP A 118 6.61 4.73 -12.82
CA ASP A 118 7.47 5.83 -12.39
C ASP A 118 8.49 6.23 -13.48
N SER A 119 8.92 7.49 -13.51
CA SER A 119 10.01 7.96 -14.39
C SER A 119 11.36 7.41 -13.95
N ASP A 120 11.57 7.21 -12.65
CA ASP A 120 12.78 6.61 -12.11
C ASP A 120 12.83 5.09 -12.32
N ARG A 121 13.98 4.60 -12.81
CA ARG A 121 14.16 3.18 -13.11
C ARG A 121 14.28 2.32 -11.84
N GLY A 122 14.85 2.88 -10.77
CA GLY A 122 14.95 2.23 -9.47
C GLY A 122 13.59 1.94 -8.87
N HIS A 123 12.68 2.93 -8.90
CA HIS A 123 11.29 2.78 -8.46
C HIS A 123 10.56 1.68 -9.25
N ARG A 124 10.67 1.67 -10.58
CA ARG A 124 10.05 0.61 -11.40
C ARG A 124 10.57 -0.78 -11.06
N LYS A 125 11.89 -0.92 -10.85
CA LYS A 125 12.51 -2.19 -10.48
C LYS A 125 12.08 -2.65 -9.08
N ALA A 126 11.98 -1.71 -8.14
CA ALA A 126 11.48 -1.98 -6.80
C ALA A 126 10.02 -2.48 -6.84
N ALA A 127 9.17 -1.85 -7.65
CA ALA A 127 7.79 -2.26 -7.85
C ALA A 127 7.65 -3.67 -8.47
N GLN A 128 8.49 -4.00 -9.46
CA GLN A 128 8.51 -5.35 -10.04
C GLN A 128 8.91 -6.40 -9.00
N ASN A 129 9.96 -6.14 -8.21
CA ASN A 129 10.38 -7.02 -7.12
C ASN A 129 9.31 -7.12 -6.02
N ALA A 130 8.61 -6.03 -5.73
CA ALA A 130 7.53 -5.97 -4.76
C ALA A 130 6.36 -6.88 -5.15
N LEU A 131 5.96 -6.89 -6.44
CA LEU A 131 4.93 -7.80 -6.95
C LEU A 131 5.34 -9.27 -6.83
N ILE A 132 6.57 -9.60 -7.19
CA ILE A 132 7.08 -10.98 -7.06
C ILE A 132 7.03 -11.40 -5.59
N LYS A 133 7.57 -10.59 -4.68
CA LYS A 133 7.54 -10.89 -3.24
C LYS A 133 6.13 -11.01 -2.69
N ALA A 134 5.22 -10.09 -3.04
CA ALA A 134 3.83 -10.17 -2.62
C ALA A 134 3.19 -11.49 -3.10
N THR A 135 3.46 -11.89 -4.35
CA THR A 135 3.00 -13.16 -4.91
C THR A 135 3.55 -14.35 -4.14
N THR A 136 4.85 -14.34 -3.82
CA THR A 136 5.50 -15.41 -3.04
C THR A 136 4.94 -15.49 -1.62
N HIS A 137 4.70 -14.35 -0.97
CA HIS A 137 4.10 -14.33 0.36
C HIS A 137 2.67 -14.86 0.37
N GLN A 138 1.89 -14.63 -0.68
CA GLN A 138 0.48 -15.04 -0.74
C GLN A 138 0.28 -16.49 -1.21
N HIS A 139 1.02 -16.93 -2.22
CA HIS A 139 0.78 -18.21 -2.91
C HIS A 139 1.98 -19.18 -2.90
N ASN A 140 3.10 -18.82 -2.27
CA ASN A 140 4.36 -19.59 -2.34
C ASN A 140 4.80 -19.87 -3.80
N ASN A 141 4.50 -18.95 -4.73
CA ASN A 141 4.87 -19.00 -6.14
C ASN A 141 5.33 -17.59 -6.60
N ASP A 142 5.89 -17.46 -7.79
CA ASP A 142 6.31 -16.19 -8.40
C ASP A 142 5.53 -15.81 -9.66
N ASP A 143 4.50 -16.58 -10.03
CA ASP A 143 3.58 -16.25 -11.14
C ASP A 143 2.67 -15.07 -10.80
N VAL A 144 3.18 -13.86 -11.08
CA VAL A 144 2.47 -12.59 -10.89
C VAL A 144 1.20 -12.52 -11.76
N GLY A 145 1.18 -13.16 -12.93
CA GLY A 145 0.00 -13.16 -13.80
C GLY A 145 -1.17 -13.89 -13.16
N ALA A 146 -0.91 -15.10 -12.65
CA ALA A 146 -1.89 -15.89 -11.91
C ALA A 146 -2.31 -15.21 -10.60
N PHE A 147 -1.39 -14.52 -9.92
CA PHE A 147 -1.67 -13.73 -8.72
C PHE A 147 -2.66 -12.58 -8.97
N LEU A 148 -2.50 -11.85 -10.07
CA LEU A 148 -3.32 -10.68 -10.37
C LEU A 148 -4.68 -11.04 -10.96
N LYS A 149 -4.77 -12.17 -11.69
CA LYS A 149 -5.96 -12.56 -12.47
C LYS A 149 -7.29 -12.53 -11.69
N PRO A 150 -7.40 -13.03 -10.44
CA PRO A 150 -8.68 -13.08 -9.73
C PRO A 150 -9.28 -11.71 -9.40
N GLN A 151 -8.45 -10.67 -9.29
CA GLN A 151 -8.87 -9.32 -8.87
C GLN A 151 -8.50 -8.26 -9.91
N MET A 152 -8.10 -8.68 -11.12
CA MET A 152 -7.64 -7.79 -12.20
C MET A 152 -8.67 -6.71 -12.53
N LEU A 153 -9.96 -7.06 -12.51
CA LEU A 153 -11.06 -6.12 -12.71
C LEU A 153 -11.05 -4.97 -11.70
N GLY A 154 -10.88 -5.29 -10.41
CA GLY A 154 -10.80 -4.29 -9.36
C GLY A 154 -9.58 -3.40 -9.50
N VAL A 155 -8.44 -3.98 -9.86
CA VAL A 155 -7.19 -3.25 -10.12
C VAL A 155 -7.36 -2.27 -11.28
N ILE A 156 -7.91 -2.72 -12.41
CA ILE A 156 -8.16 -1.87 -13.60
C ILE A 156 -9.15 -0.76 -13.26
N SER A 157 -10.26 -1.09 -12.59
CA SER A 157 -11.27 -0.10 -12.19
C SER A 157 -10.65 1.01 -11.33
N GLN A 158 -9.89 0.64 -10.30
CA GLN A 158 -9.28 1.61 -9.40
C GLN A 158 -8.23 2.48 -10.11
N LEU A 159 -7.41 1.90 -10.98
CA LEU A 159 -6.48 2.67 -11.81
C LEU A 159 -7.22 3.64 -12.75
N ASN A 160 -8.37 3.23 -13.27
CA ASN A 160 -9.20 4.08 -14.12
C ASN A 160 -9.80 5.25 -13.34
N ASP A 161 -10.33 5.00 -12.15
CA ASP A 161 -10.84 6.05 -11.24
C ASP A 161 -9.75 7.05 -10.87
N MET A 162 -8.52 6.57 -10.63
CA MET A 162 -7.36 7.43 -10.36
C MET A 162 -6.96 8.31 -11.55
N LEU A 163 -7.17 7.84 -12.78
CA LEU A 163 -6.92 8.62 -13.99
C LEU A 163 -8.01 9.67 -14.21
N HIS A 164 -9.26 9.23 -13.98
CA HIS A 164 -10.47 10.03 -14.15
C HIS A 164 -10.74 11.01 -13.03
N ASP A 165 -9.94 11.01 -11.95
CA ASP A 165 -10.12 11.90 -10.78
C ASP A 165 -10.55 13.32 -11.21
N VAL A 166 -11.87 13.53 -11.09
CA VAL A 166 -12.63 14.66 -11.66
C VAL A 166 -12.33 15.94 -10.88
N GLN A 167 -11.82 15.81 -9.66
CA GLN A 167 -11.53 16.93 -8.77
C GLN A 167 -10.17 17.59 -9.05
N GLY A 168 -9.40 17.10 -10.04
CA GLY A 168 -8.14 17.72 -10.46
C GLY A 168 -7.03 17.66 -9.40
N LYS A 169 -7.18 16.84 -8.35
CA LYS A 169 -6.23 16.75 -7.22
C LYS A 169 -4.89 16.11 -7.59
N LYS A 170 -4.82 15.41 -8.72
CA LYS A 170 -3.63 14.73 -9.21
C LYS A 170 -2.95 15.54 -10.31
N SER A 171 -1.63 15.66 -10.22
CA SER A 171 -0.83 16.31 -11.26
C SER A 171 -0.90 15.55 -12.59
N VAL A 172 -0.66 16.26 -13.70
CA VAL A 172 -0.53 15.66 -15.04
C VAL A 172 0.55 14.58 -15.07
N GLU A 173 1.65 14.81 -14.35
CA GLU A 173 2.73 13.83 -14.22
C GLU A 173 2.27 12.54 -13.54
N TYR A 174 1.46 12.65 -12.49
CA TYR A 174 0.89 11.49 -11.82
C TYR A 174 -0.07 10.73 -12.75
N LYS A 175 -0.91 11.42 -13.53
CA LYS A 175 -1.75 10.78 -14.56
C LYS A 175 -0.91 10.06 -15.61
N ARG A 176 0.21 10.65 -16.05
CA ARG A 176 1.17 10.01 -16.95
C ARG A 176 1.84 8.78 -16.31
N LYS A 177 2.09 8.79 -15.00
CA LYS A 177 2.57 7.62 -14.24
C LYS A 177 1.53 6.49 -14.31
N ILE A 178 0.25 6.78 -14.04
CA ILE A 178 -0.86 5.80 -14.13
C ILE A 178 -0.93 5.16 -15.53
N ILE A 179 -0.88 5.94 -16.60
CA ILE A 179 -0.93 5.41 -17.98
C ILE A 179 0.25 4.47 -18.26
N ARG A 180 1.47 4.82 -17.80
CA ARG A 180 2.64 3.95 -17.93
C ARG A 180 2.52 2.67 -17.10
N SER A 181 1.88 2.75 -15.94
CA SER A 181 1.56 1.58 -15.10
C SER A 181 0.61 0.62 -15.80
N PHE A 182 -0.43 1.12 -16.47
CA PHE A 182 -1.32 0.29 -17.30
C PHE A 182 -0.55 -0.48 -18.37
N GLY A 183 0.32 0.21 -19.12
CA GLY A 183 1.16 -0.45 -20.13
C GLY A 183 2.08 -1.52 -19.54
N SER A 184 2.54 -1.34 -18.30
CA SER A 184 3.38 -2.33 -17.60
C SER A 184 2.54 -3.51 -17.09
N LEU A 185 1.35 -3.25 -16.55
CA LEU A 185 0.40 -4.26 -16.11
C LEU A 185 0.00 -5.19 -17.25
N ILE A 186 -0.34 -4.63 -18.43
CA ILE A 186 -0.69 -5.43 -19.61
C ILE A 186 0.44 -6.39 -20.00
N LYS A 187 1.70 -5.91 -19.96
CA LYS A 187 2.87 -6.76 -20.26
C LYS A 187 3.08 -7.87 -19.24
N ILE A 188 2.83 -7.61 -17.96
CA ILE A 188 2.99 -8.58 -16.88
C ILE A 188 1.89 -9.63 -16.91
N ALA A 189 0.63 -9.20 -17.11
CA ALA A 189 -0.52 -10.10 -17.11
C ALA A 189 -0.67 -10.88 -18.43
N GLY A 190 -0.09 -10.41 -19.53
CA GLY A 190 -0.03 -11.13 -20.81
C GLY A 190 -1.40 -11.60 -21.30
N ASP A 191 -1.50 -12.87 -21.69
CA ASP A 191 -2.74 -13.49 -22.20
C ASP A 191 -3.90 -13.48 -21.20
N SER A 192 -3.61 -13.31 -19.89
CA SER A 192 -4.64 -13.16 -18.86
C SER A 192 -5.42 -11.85 -19.00
N MET A 193 -4.96 -10.90 -19.82
CA MET A 193 -5.65 -9.63 -20.12
C MET A 193 -6.69 -9.72 -21.22
N SER A 194 -6.70 -10.80 -22.02
CA SER A 194 -7.58 -10.94 -23.19
C SER A 194 -9.08 -10.78 -22.87
N GLY A 195 -9.49 -11.17 -21.65
CA GLY A 195 -10.87 -11.00 -21.15
C GLY A 195 -11.24 -9.62 -20.61
N PHE A 196 -10.29 -8.67 -20.51
CA PHE A 196 -10.49 -7.36 -19.86
C PHE A 196 -10.34 -6.17 -20.83
N SER A 197 -10.23 -6.44 -22.13
CA SER A 197 -10.07 -5.43 -23.19
C SER A 197 -11.13 -4.31 -23.24
N PRO A 198 -12.43 -4.52 -22.87
CA PRO A 198 -13.42 -3.45 -22.94
C PRO A 198 -13.14 -2.28 -22.00
N GLN A 199 -12.45 -2.50 -20.88
CA GLN A 199 -12.18 -1.48 -19.86
C GLN A 199 -10.94 -0.65 -20.12
N VAL A 200 -10.05 -1.11 -21.00
CA VAL A 200 -8.84 -0.39 -21.41
C VAL A 200 -9.15 0.59 -22.56
N SER A 201 -10.29 0.41 -23.23
CA SER A 201 -10.69 1.19 -24.42
C SER A 201 -11.70 2.31 -24.13
N LEU A 202 -12.05 2.52 -22.86
CA LEU A 202 -12.92 3.59 -22.35
C LEU A 202 -12.07 4.63 -21.62
#